data_AF-A0A1M7IIX4-F1
#
_entry.id   AF-A0A1M7IIX4-F1
#
_cell.length_a   1.000
_cell.length_b   1.000
_cell.length_c   1.000
_cell.angle_alpha   90.00
_cell.angle_beta   90.00
_cell.angle_gamma   90.00
#
_symmetry.space_group_name_H-M   'P 1'
#
loop_
_entity.id
_entity.type
_entity.pdbx_description
1 polymer ?
#
loop_
_entity_poly.entity_id
_entity_poly.type
_entity_poly.pdbx_seq_one_letter_code
_entity_poly.pdbx_strand_id
1 'polypeptide(L)'
;MRFNTIFISGCAALALAACKQDLAEISDEQLIVLLGDGGEPAQITTKTRECAEVLGGINEAVYQDVPEDMLGMVKTECRKRFQGWLNDSERNSTELTLEDFERAELAERIVALDDAQETARAEQRAAEDAAKIEAMKAELAEAAAAGQELKAGLQERRDILAPACTTLRGLREELQQVNRVHSLFNRGLPGVCAGEPLRREVEQIERFEARIDGFELPEPGDRIFSSVPPLPRINLDEIDGQIAQVEAVTADYRAALAEN
;
A
#
# COMPACT_ATOMS: atom_id res chain seq x y z
N MET A 1 -40.80 -7.29 -93.52
CA MET A 1 -40.39 -8.20 -92.44
C MET A 1 -39.90 -7.37 -91.26
N ARG A 2 -40.50 -7.60 -90.08
CA ARG A 2 -39.92 -7.56 -88.70
C ARG A 2 -39.27 -6.25 -88.21
N PHE A 3 -39.98 -5.48 -87.37
CA PHE A 3 -39.93 -5.42 -85.87
C PHE A 3 -38.85 -4.44 -85.35
N ASN A 4 -39.21 -3.25 -84.86
CA ASN A 4 -39.63 -2.88 -83.49
C ASN A 4 -38.54 -3.02 -82.38
N THR A 5 -38.05 -1.85 -81.94
CA THR A 5 -38.08 -1.33 -80.54
C THR A 5 -37.08 -1.81 -79.46
N ILE A 6 -36.66 -0.83 -78.64
CA ILE A 6 -36.46 -0.80 -77.16
C ILE A 6 -35.02 -0.52 -76.67
N PHE A 7 -34.87 0.67 -76.06
CA PHE A 7 -33.89 1.05 -75.04
C PHE A 7 -34.14 0.27 -73.74
N ILE A 8 -33.11 -0.34 -73.12
CA ILE A 8 -33.07 -0.52 -71.67
C ILE A 8 -31.64 -0.26 -71.16
N SER A 9 -31.55 0.83 -70.40
CA SER A 9 -30.53 1.17 -69.42
C SER A 9 -30.28 -0.01 -68.48
N GLY A 10 -29.06 -0.55 -68.46
CA GLY A 10 -28.64 -1.61 -67.55
C GLY A 10 -27.85 -1.02 -66.38
N CYS A 11 -28.53 -0.78 -65.26
CA CYS A 11 -27.93 -0.52 -63.96
C CYS A 11 -26.97 -1.66 -63.58
N ALA A 12 -25.67 -1.40 -63.59
CA ALA A 12 -24.69 -2.16 -62.83
C ALA A 12 -24.66 -1.62 -61.39
N ALA A 13 -25.71 -1.93 -60.62
CA ALA A 13 -25.64 -1.85 -59.16
C ALA A 13 -24.91 -3.12 -58.69
N LEU A 14 -23.58 -3.07 -58.68
CA LEU A 14 -22.76 -4.05 -57.99
C LEU A 14 -23.07 -3.93 -56.50
N ALA A 15 -23.66 -4.98 -55.96
CA ALA A 15 -23.91 -5.18 -54.56
C ALA A 15 -22.60 -5.00 -53.77
N LEU A 16 -22.51 -3.90 -53.02
CA LEU A 16 -21.71 -3.83 -51.81
C LEU A 16 -22.36 -4.76 -50.79
N ALA A 17 -22.18 -6.06 -50.97
CA ALA A 17 -22.17 -6.96 -49.83
C ALA A 17 -20.94 -6.54 -49.03
N ALA A 18 -21.15 -5.68 -48.03
CA ALA A 18 -20.15 -5.37 -47.03
C ALA A 18 -19.59 -6.71 -46.54
N CYS A 19 -18.31 -6.97 -46.83
CA CYS A 19 -17.60 -8.02 -46.13
C CYS A 19 -17.68 -7.62 -44.67
N LYS A 20 -18.43 -8.39 -43.86
CA LYS A 20 -18.39 -8.23 -42.42
C LYS A 20 -16.92 -8.28 -42.03
N GLN A 21 -16.45 -7.26 -41.32
CA GLN A 21 -15.09 -7.18 -40.83
C GLN A 21 -14.75 -8.49 -40.12
N ASP A 22 -13.61 -9.09 -40.47
CA ASP A 22 -13.13 -10.26 -39.75
C ASP A 22 -12.63 -9.80 -38.38
N LEU A 23 -13.34 -10.20 -37.32
CA LEU A 23 -12.98 -9.81 -35.96
C LEU A 23 -11.62 -10.38 -35.54
N ALA A 24 -11.11 -11.41 -36.24
CA ALA A 24 -9.80 -11.98 -36.01
C ALA A 24 -8.64 -11.04 -36.36
N GLU A 25 -8.86 -10.02 -37.20
CA GLU A 25 -7.82 -9.05 -37.59
C GLU A 25 -7.52 -8.00 -36.52
N ILE A 26 -8.44 -7.83 -35.56
CA ILE A 26 -8.27 -6.88 -34.45
C ILE A 26 -7.53 -7.61 -33.33
N SER A 27 -6.45 -7.04 -32.81
CA SER A 27 -5.72 -7.60 -31.66
C SER A 27 -6.43 -7.34 -30.33
N ASP A 28 -6.10 -8.15 -29.32
CA ASP A 28 -6.62 -7.96 -27.95
C ASP A 28 -6.17 -6.63 -27.36
N GLU A 29 -4.93 -6.20 -27.63
CA GLU A 29 -4.41 -4.90 -27.22
C GLU A 29 -5.20 -3.75 -27.85
N GLN A 30 -5.56 -3.84 -29.12
CA GLN A 30 -6.40 -2.82 -29.77
C GLN A 30 -7.80 -2.73 -29.15
N LEU A 31 -8.40 -3.87 -28.80
CA LEU A 31 -9.69 -3.89 -28.09
C LEU A 31 -9.58 -3.30 -26.69
N ILE A 32 -8.52 -3.63 -25.95
CA ILE A 32 -8.26 -3.07 -24.62
C ILE A 32 -8.04 -1.56 -24.69
N VAL A 33 -7.30 -1.05 -25.68
CA VAL A 33 -7.09 0.40 -25.85
C VAL A 33 -8.39 1.12 -26.21
N LEU A 34 -9.21 0.55 -27.10
CA LEU A 34 -10.49 1.12 -27.51
C LEU A 34 -11.48 1.18 -26.34
N LEU A 35 -11.61 0.07 -25.60
CA LEU A 35 -12.69 -0.18 -24.65
C LEU A 35 -12.28 0.08 -23.19
N GLY A 36 -10.98 0.20 -22.93
CA GLY A 36 -10.44 0.33 -21.60
C GLY A 36 -10.72 1.70 -20.97
N ASP A 37 -10.67 1.74 -19.64
CA ASP A 37 -10.43 2.98 -18.93
C ASP A 37 -9.05 3.53 -19.33
N GLY A 38 -8.90 4.85 -19.44
CA GLY A 38 -7.65 5.47 -19.89
C GLY A 38 -6.50 5.35 -18.89
N GLY A 39 -6.48 4.32 -18.04
CA GLY A 39 -5.40 4.00 -17.13
C GLY A 39 -4.22 3.36 -17.85
N GLU A 40 -3.10 3.23 -17.14
CA GLU A 40 -1.91 2.52 -17.60
C GLU A 40 -1.58 1.39 -16.61
N PRO A 41 -1.77 0.11 -16.98
CA PRO A 41 -2.36 -0.38 -18.23
C PRO A 41 -3.88 -0.17 -18.30
N ALA A 42 -4.42 0.02 -19.52
CA ALA A 42 -5.85 0.24 -19.76
C ALA A 42 -6.67 -1.01 -19.41
N GLN A 43 -7.87 -0.80 -18.85
CA GLN A 43 -8.66 -1.87 -18.24
C GLN A 43 -10.08 -1.90 -18.77
N ILE A 44 -10.54 -3.07 -19.23
CA ILE A 44 -11.97 -3.27 -19.43
C ILE A 44 -12.63 -3.11 -18.06
N THR A 45 -13.68 -2.29 -18.03
CA THR A 45 -14.43 -2.02 -16.80
C THR A 45 -15.67 -2.89 -16.78
N THR A 46 -16.19 -3.20 -15.59
CA THR A 46 -17.44 -3.96 -15.43
C THR A 46 -18.58 -3.39 -16.27
N LYS A 47 -18.73 -2.06 -16.31
CA LYS A 47 -19.74 -1.40 -17.15
C LYS A 47 -19.55 -1.65 -18.66
N THR A 48 -18.30 -1.81 -19.09
CA THR A 48 -17.95 -2.08 -20.49
C THR A 48 -18.25 -3.52 -20.85
N ARG A 49 -17.92 -4.46 -19.96
CA ARG A 49 -18.33 -5.86 -20.04
C ARG A 49 -19.86 -5.98 -20.12
N GLU A 50 -20.59 -5.36 -19.19
CA GLU A 50 -22.06 -5.36 -19.17
C GLU A 50 -22.66 -4.83 -20.48
N CYS A 51 -22.09 -3.76 -21.04
CA CYS A 51 -22.55 -3.23 -22.32
C CYS A 51 -22.28 -4.17 -23.50
N ALA A 52 -21.16 -4.89 -23.48
CA ALA A 52 -20.88 -5.92 -24.48
C ALA A 52 -21.85 -7.11 -24.35
N GLU A 53 -22.13 -7.56 -23.12
CA GLU A 53 -23.07 -8.64 -22.85
C GLU A 53 -24.47 -8.32 -23.36
N VAL A 54 -24.98 -7.14 -23.00
CA VAL A 54 -26.32 -6.67 -23.36
C VAL A 54 -26.48 -6.44 -24.87
N LEU A 55 -25.47 -5.89 -25.56
CA LEU A 55 -25.55 -5.63 -27.00
C LEU A 55 -25.32 -6.88 -27.85
N GLY A 56 -24.37 -7.72 -27.47
CA GLY A 56 -24.08 -8.99 -28.15
C GLY A 56 -25.15 -10.06 -27.93
N GLY A 57 -26.09 -9.84 -27.01
CA GLY A 57 -27.14 -10.80 -26.69
C GLY A 57 -26.58 -12.06 -26.02
N ILE A 58 -25.49 -11.92 -25.27
CA ILE A 58 -24.90 -13.01 -24.49
C ILE A 58 -25.28 -12.86 -23.02
N ASN A 59 -25.17 -13.95 -22.26
CA ASN A 59 -25.49 -13.96 -20.83
C ASN A 59 -26.94 -13.52 -20.51
N GLU A 60 -27.89 -13.76 -21.41
CA GLU A 60 -29.29 -13.31 -21.30
C GLU A 60 -29.97 -13.76 -20.00
N ALA A 61 -29.52 -14.88 -19.41
CA ALA A 61 -30.01 -15.37 -18.13
C ALA A 61 -29.82 -14.37 -16.97
N VAL A 62 -28.79 -13.52 -17.02
CA VAL A 62 -28.58 -12.44 -16.03
C VAL A 62 -29.59 -11.31 -16.18
N TYR A 63 -30.11 -11.11 -17.39
CA TYR A 63 -31.01 -10.01 -17.74
C TYR A 63 -32.48 -10.41 -17.88
N GLN A 64 -32.81 -11.70 -17.66
CA GLN A 64 -34.16 -12.24 -17.86
C GLN A 64 -35.25 -11.55 -17.03
N ASP A 65 -34.89 -11.05 -15.84
CA ASP A 65 -35.81 -10.40 -14.91
C ASP A 65 -35.88 -8.87 -15.12
N VAL A 66 -35.11 -8.34 -16.08
CA VAL A 66 -35.11 -6.91 -16.41
C VAL A 66 -36.28 -6.62 -17.37
N PRO A 67 -37.17 -5.67 -17.05
CA PRO A 67 -38.26 -5.30 -17.96
C PRO A 67 -37.73 -4.83 -19.33
N GLU A 68 -38.42 -5.22 -20.41
CA GLU A 68 -37.99 -4.92 -21.79
C GLU A 68 -37.73 -3.43 -22.04
N ASP A 69 -38.58 -2.55 -21.50
CA ASP A 69 -38.41 -1.09 -21.61
C ASP A 69 -37.10 -0.61 -20.97
N MET A 70 -36.71 -1.20 -19.83
CA MET A 70 -35.45 -0.89 -19.17
C MET A 70 -34.26 -1.46 -19.94
N LEU A 71 -34.38 -2.69 -20.44
CA LEU A 71 -33.33 -3.31 -21.24
C LEU A 71 -33.09 -2.52 -22.54
N GLY A 72 -34.15 -2.00 -23.17
CA GLY A 72 -34.07 -1.12 -24.33
C GLY A 72 -33.34 0.20 -24.03
N MET A 73 -33.58 0.80 -22.87
CA MET A 73 -32.82 1.97 -22.42
C MET A 73 -31.33 1.65 -22.20
N VAL A 74 -31.01 0.53 -21.54
CA VAL A 74 -29.62 0.10 -21.31
C VAL A 74 -28.90 -0.14 -22.65
N LYS A 75 -29.52 -0.88 -23.58
CA LYS A 75 -28.98 -1.08 -24.94
C LYS A 75 -28.69 0.26 -25.63
N THR A 76 -29.59 1.23 -25.50
CA THR A 76 -29.42 2.57 -26.10
C THR A 76 -28.22 3.32 -25.50
N GLU A 77 -28.06 3.29 -24.18
CA GLU A 77 -26.91 3.93 -23.51
C GLU A 77 -25.59 3.23 -23.84
N CYS A 78 -25.58 1.90 -23.91
CA CYS A 78 -24.41 1.14 -24.34
C CYS A 78 -24.01 1.47 -25.78
N ARG A 79 -24.99 1.58 -26.70
CA ARG A 79 -24.72 2.02 -28.09
C ARG A 79 -24.09 3.40 -28.14
N LYS A 80 -24.62 4.37 -27.39
CA LYS A 80 -24.03 5.72 -27.31
C LYS A 80 -22.60 5.69 -26.78
N ARG A 81 -22.32 4.86 -25.77
CA ARG A 81 -20.99 4.72 -25.19
C ARG A 81 -19.98 4.19 -26.21
N PHE A 82 -20.28 3.05 -26.84
CA PHE A 82 -19.39 2.47 -27.85
C PHE A 82 -19.24 3.37 -29.07
N GLN A 83 -20.32 4.01 -29.53
CA GLN A 83 -20.22 5.01 -30.60
C GLN A 83 -19.31 6.18 -30.20
N GLY A 84 -19.36 6.62 -28.94
CA GLY A 84 -18.48 7.66 -28.43
C GLY A 84 -17.00 7.29 -28.55
N TRP A 85 -16.64 6.04 -28.24
CA TRP A 85 -15.27 5.55 -28.41
C TRP A 85 -14.88 5.31 -29.86
N LEU A 86 -15.79 4.78 -30.68
CA LEU A 86 -15.54 4.60 -32.11
C LEU A 86 -15.31 5.92 -32.84
N ASN A 87 -15.95 7.00 -32.38
CA ASN A 87 -15.78 8.35 -32.93
C ASN A 87 -14.51 9.05 -32.42
N ASP A 88 -13.86 8.51 -31.39
CA ASP A 88 -12.63 9.06 -30.84
C ASP A 88 -11.44 8.52 -31.64
N SER A 89 -10.88 9.34 -32.52
CA SER A 89 -9.77 8.95 -33.39
C SER A 89 -8.46 8.66 -32.65
N GLU A 90 -8.32 9.11 -31.40
CA GLU A 90 -7.14 8.82 -30.58
C GLU A 90 -7.24 7.43 -29.93
N ARG A 91 -8.47 6.96 -29.67
CA ARG A 91 -8.75 5.62 -29.10
C ARG A 91 -8.98 4.56 -30.17
N ASN A 92 -9.72 4.91 -31.21
CA ASN A 92 -10.16 3.98 -32.23
C ASN A 92 -9.12 3.86 -33.35
N SER A 93 -8.16 2.97 -33.14
CA SER A 93 -7.25 2.49 -34.18
C SER A 93 -7.83 1.32 -34.99
N THR A 94 -9.09 0.97 -34.76
CA THR A 94 -9.77 -0.17 -35.38
C THR A 94 -10.74 0.31 -36.47
N GLU A 95 -11.12 -0.62 -37.35
CA GLU A 95 -12.18 -0.38 -38.35
C GLU A 95 -13.55 -0.88 -37.87
N LEU A 96 -13.70 -1.15 -36.56
CA LEU A 96 -14.97 -1.62 -35.97
C LEU A 96 -16.09 -0.61 -36.18
N THR A 97 -17.29 -1.14 -36.42
CA THR A 97 -18.53 -0.34 -36.41
C THR A 97 -19.40 -0.71 -35.22
N LEU A 98 -20.47 0.06 -35.00
CA LEU A 98 -21.39 -0.22 -33.89
C LEU A 98 -22.10 -1.57 -34.08
N GLU A 99 -22.38 -1.96 -35.33
CA GLU A 99 -22.99 -3.24 -35.66
C GLU A 99 -22.12 -4.44 -35.24
N ASP A 100 -20.79 -4.28 -35.18
CA ASP A 100 -19.90 -5.35 -34.72
C ASP A 100 -20.09 -5.64 -33.22
N PHE A 101 -20.44 -4.64 -32.41
CA PHE A 101 -20.73 -4.81 -30.98
C PHE A 101 -22.09 -5.50 -30.71
N GLU A 102 -22.92 -5.66 -31.73
CA GLU A 102 -24.15 -6.46 -31.66
C GLU A 102 -23.90 -7.95 -31.99
N ARG A 103 -22.67 -8.32 -32.32
CA ARG A 103 -22.27 -9.71 -32.58
C ARG A 103 -21.84 -10.39 -31.27
N ALA A 104 -22.44 -11.55 -30.99
CA ALA A 104 -22.08 -12.38 -29.84
C ALA A 104 -20.56 -12.69 -29.77
N GLU A 105 -19.93 -12.97 -30.91
CA GLU A 105 -18.49 -13.28 -31.01
C GLU A 105 -17.59 -12.16 -30.44
N LEU A 106 -17.88 -10.90 -30.75
CA LEU A 106 -17.10 -9.77 -30.20
C LEU A 106 -17.37 -9.61 -28.71
N ALA A 107 -18.62 -9.79 -28.28
CA ALA A 107 -19.00 -9.69 -26.88
C ALA A 107 -18.31 -10.77 -26.02
N GLU A 108 -18.28 -12.02 -26.48
CA GLU A 108 -17.58 -13.12 -25.82
C GLU A 108 -16.08 -12.84 -25.68
N ARG A 109 -15.47 -12.27 -26.72
CA ARG A 109 -14.06 -11.87 -26.68
C ARG A 109 -13.78 -10.76 -25.67
N ILE A 110 -14.64 -9.74 -25.59
CA ILE A 110 -14.52 -8.65 -24.60
C ILE A 110 -14.65 -9.19 -23.17
N VAL A 111 -15.59 -10.11 -22.94
CA VAL A 111 -15.77 -10.79 -21.65
C VAL A 111 -14.53 -11.61 -21.29
N ALA A 112 -14.00 -12.41 -22.22
CA ALA A 112 -12.80 -13.21 -21.99
C ALA A 112 -11.57 -12.35 -21.69
N LEU A 113 -11.46 -11.17 -22.31
CA LEU A 113 -10.38 -10.21 -22.02
C LEU A 113 -10.50 -9.62 -20.62
N ASP A 114 -11.71 -9.25 -20.19
CA ASP A 114 -11.96 -8.78 -18.83
C ASP A 114 -11.61 -9.87 -17.80
N ASP A 115 -12.07 -11.11 -18.00
CA ASP A 115 -11.75 -12.25 -17.13
C ASP A 115 -10.23 -12.52 -17.04
N ALA A 116 -9.53 -12.42 -18.17
CA ALA A 116 -8.07 -12.56 -18.22
C ALA A 116 -7.36 -11.43 -17.46
N GLN A 117 -7.83 -10.18 -17.61
CA GLN A 117 -7.31 -9.03 -16.87
C GLN A 117 -7.57 -9.15 -15.36
N GLU A 118 -8.75 -9.60 -14.95
CA GLU A 118 -9.06 -9.84 -13.53
C GLU A 118 -8.18 -10.94 -12.93
N THR A 119 -8.00 -12.04 -13.65
CA THR A 119 -7.14 -13.16 -13.21
C THR A 119 -5.70 -12.70 -13.04
N ALA A 120 -5.13 -12.02 -14.04
CA ALA A 120 -3.77 -11.50 -13.98
C ALA A 120 -3.57 -10.51 -12.80
N ARG A 121 -4.58 -9.67 -12.50
CA ARG A 121 -4.52 -8.77 -11.34
C ARG A 121 -4.62 -9.52 -10.02
N ALA A 122 -5.43 -10.56 -9.93
CA ALA A 122 -5.54 -11.36 -8.72
C ALA A 122 -4.19 -12.04 -8.42
N GLU A 123 -3.53 -12.59 -9.45
CA GLU A 123 -2.19 -13.16 -9.33
C GLU A 123 -1.14 -12.11 -8.93
N GLN A 124 -1.17 -10.93 -9.56
CA GLN A 124 -0.27 -9.84 -9.22
C GLN A 124 -0.46 -9.38 -7.76
N ARG A 125 -1.71 -9.18 -7.31
CA ARG A 125 -2.01 -8.80 -5.93
C ARG A 125 -1.53 -9.86 -4.95
N ALA A 126 -1.76 -11.14 -5.24
CA ALA A 126 -1.28 -12.24 -4.40
C ALA A 126 0.25 -12.25 -4.31
N ALA A 127 0.95 -12.00 -5.42
CA ALA A 127 2.41 -11.89 -5.44
C ALA A 127 2.91 -10.66 -4.65
N GLU A 128 2.27 -9.51 -4.80
CA GLU A 128 2.59 -8.29 -4.04
C GLU A 128 2.36 -8.46 -2.54
N ASP A 129 1.25 -9.10 -2.15
CA ASP A 129 0.95 -9.38 -0.74
C ASP A 129 1.95 -10.36 -0.14
N ALA A 130 2.30 -11.42 -0.86
CA ALA A 130 3.35 -12.35 -0.44
C ALA A 130 4.70 -11.62 -0.27
N ALA A 131 5.08 -10.75 -1.22
CA ALA A 131 6.31 -9.97 -1.13
C ALA A 131 6.31 -9.00 0.06
N LYS A 132 5.18 -8.35 0.35
CA LYS A 132 5.04 -7.47 1.54
C LYS A 132 5.15 -8.25 2.84
N ILE A 133 4.55 -9.43 2.92
CA ILE A 133 4.64 -10.29 4.11
C ILE A 133 6.09 -10.72 4.34
N GLU A 134 6.82 -11.12 3.30
CA GLU A 134 8.24 -11.45 3.42
C GLU A 134 9.10 -10.24 3.81
N ALA A 135 8.81 -9.05 3.28
CA ALA A 135 9.48 -7.82 3.70
C ALA A 135 9.22 -7.52 5.20
N MET A 136 7.97 -7.63 5.66
CA MET A 136 7.63 -7.44 7.08
C MET A 136 8.30 -8.47 7.99
N LYS A 137 8.46 -9.73 7.55
CA LYS A 137 9.23 -10.74 8.29
C LYS A 137 10.68 -10.31 8.48
N ALA A 138 11.31 -9.81 7.42
CA ALA A 138 12.69 -9.32 7.48
C ALA A 138 12.80 -8.10 8.40
N GLU A 139 11.92 -7.11 8.24
CA GLU A 139 11.87 -5.91 9.10
C GLU A 139 11.62 -6.26 10.57
N LEU A 140 10.77 -7.24 10.87
CA LEU A 140 10.51 -7.70 12.24
C LEU A 140 11.77 -8.32 12.85
N ALA A 141 12.50 -9.14 12.10
CA ALA A 141 13.75 -9.73 12.55
C ALA A 141 14.83 -8.66 12.79
N GLU A 142 14.95 -7.68 11.90
CA GLU A 142 15.87 -6.55 12.05
C GLU A 142 15.51 -5.69 13.27
N ALA A 143 14.23 -5.37 13.45
CA ALA A 143 13.75 -4.60 14.60
C ALA A 143 13.99 -5.34 15.92
N ALA A 144 13.76 -6.66 15.96
CA ALA A 144 14.04 -7.48 17.12
C ALA A 144 15.54 -7.47 17.47
N ALA A 145 16.42 -7.66 16.48
CA ALA A 145 17.86 -7.63 16.66
C ALA A 145 18.36 -6.26 17.17
N ALA A 146 17.93 -5.17 16.52
CA ALA A 146 18.26 -3.82 16.94
C ALA A 146 17.73 -3.47 18.34
N GLY A 147 16.56 -4.00 18.71
CA GLY A 147 16.02 -3.86 20.06
C GLY A 147 16.88 -4.55 21.11
N GLN A 148 17.40 -5.74 20.82
CA GLN A 148 18.34 -6.45 21.71
C GLN A 148 19.67 -5.70 21.84
N GLU A 149 20.20 -5.14 20.75
CA GLU A 149 21.41 -4.32 20.80
C GLU A 149 21.19 -3.06 21.67
N LEU A 150 20.08 -2.35 21.45
CA LEU A 150 19.73 -1.18 22.24
C LEU A 150 19.54 -1.51 23.73
N LYS A 151 18.92 -2.65 24.04
CA LYS A 151 18.77 -3.18 25.40
C LYS A 151 20.12 -3.44 26.06
N ALA A 152 21.04 -4.10 25.34
CA ALA A 152 22.38 -4.38 25.85
C ALA A 152 23.15 -3.08 26.13
N GLY A 153 23.12 -2.12 25.19
CA GLY A 153 23.76 -0.82 25.37
C GLY A 153 23.17 -0.03 26.54
N LEU A 154 21.85 -0.09 26.73
CA LEU A 154 21.17 0.54 27.86
C LEU A 154 21.55 -0.10 29.20
N GLN A 155 21.63 -1.43 29.25
CA GLN A 155 22.00 -2.18 30.45
C GLN A 155 23.43 -1.86 30.89
N GLU A 156 24.38 -1.80 29.96
CA GLU A 156 25.76 -1.39 30.23
C GLU A 156 25.83 -0.02 30.94
N ARG A 157 25.11 0.97 30.40
CA ARG A 157 25.09 2.33 30.97
C ARG A 157 24.36 2.39 32.31
N ARG A 158 23.32 1.58 32.49
CA ARG A 158 22.64 1.42 33.78
C ARG A 158 23.58 0.85 34.84
N ASP A 159 24.40 -0.13 34.47
CA ASP A 159 25.38 -0.76 35.37
C ASP A 159 26.49 0.20 35.78
N ILE A 160 26.76 1.25 35.00
CA ILE A 160 27.64 2.37 35.36
C ILE A 160 26.90 3.39 36.26
N LEU A 161 25.70 3.82 35.87
CA LEU A 161 24.95 4.88 36.55
C LEU A 161 24.43 4.46 37.94
N ALA A 162 23.95 3.23 38.08
CA ALA A 162 23.38 2.74 39.35
C ALA A 162 24.37 2.85 40.54
N PRO A 163 25.60 2.32 40.45
CA PRO A 163 26.58 2.50 41.51
C PRO A 163 27.03 3.96 41.63
N ALA A 164 27.24 4.69 40.52
CA ALA A 164 27.68 6.09 40.56
C ALA A 164 26.66 7.00 41.29
N CYS A 165 25.37 6.85 40.99
CA CYS A 165 24.30 7.56 41.69
C CYS A 165 24.23 7.18 43.18
N THR A 166 24.48 5.91 43.53
CA THR A 166 24.51 5.45 44.92
C THR A 166 25.68 6.09 45.68
N THR A 167 26.87 6.09 45.08
CA THR A 167 28.05 6.78 45.63
C THR A 167 27.79 8.26 45.83
N LEU A 168 27.23 8.95 44.83
CA LEU A 168 26.93 10.37 44.91
C LEU A 168 25.95 10.70 46.05
N ARG A 169 24.91 9.88 46.24
CA ARG A 169 23.97 10.05 47.37
C ARG A 169 24.69 9.90 48.72
N GLY A 170 25.54 8.88 48.86
CA GLY A 170 26.33 8.68 50.07
C GLY A 170 27.25 9.86 50.40
N LEU A 171 27.98 10.37 49.40
CA LEU A 171 28.84 11.55 49.57
C LEU A 171 28.04 12.80 49.94
N ARG A 172 26.83 12.95 49.37
CA ARG A 172 25.93 14.06 49.72
C ARG A 172 25.48 13.97 51.18
N GLU A 173 25.12 12.77 51.65
CA GLU A 173 24.73 12.54 53.05
C GLU A 173 25.90 12.79 54.00
N GLU A 174 27.10 12.34 53.66
CA GLU A 174 28.31 12.60 54.43
C GLU A 174 28.61 14.10 54.52
N LEU A 175 28.60 14.81 53.38
CA LEU A 175 28.82 16.26 53.38
C LEU A 175 27.74 16.99 54.18
N GLN A 176 26.50 16.49 54.19
CA GLN A 176 25.44 17.06 55.01
C GLN A 176 25.69 16.87 56.51
N GLN A 177 26.38 15.81 56.93
CA GLN A 177 26.77 15.62 58.33
C GLN A 177 27.87 16.59 58.75
N VAL A 178 28.83 16.87 57.85
CA VAL A 178 29.99 17.73 58.13
C VAL A 178 29.67 19.22 57.94
N ASN A 179 28.99 19.59 56.85
CA ASN A 179 28.69 20.98 56.49
C ASN A 179 27.30 21.11 55.86
N ARG A 180 26.29 21.35 56.69
CA ARG A 180 24.85 21.41 56.31
C ARG A 180 24.46 22.54 55.35
N VAL A 181 25.27 23.59 55.22
CA VAL A 181 24.97 24.79 54.43
C VAL A 181 25.82 24.90 53.18
N HIS A 182 26.49 23.81 52.78
CA HIS A 182 27.36 23.79 51.61
C HIS A 182 26.59 24.15 50.32
N SER A 183 27.23 24.95 49.46
CA SER A 183 26.60 25.50 48.24
C SER A 183 26.20 24.43 47.21
N LEU A 184 26.86 23.26 47.25
CA LEU A 184 26.54 22.10 46.38
C LEU A 184 25.12 21.58 46.58
N PHE A 185 24.48 21.83 47.73
CA PHE A 185 23.10 21.40 47.94
C PHE A 185 22.09 22.18 47.09
N ASN A 186 22.41 23.41 46.68
CA ASN A 186 21.53 24.25 45.86
C ASN A 186 21.37 23.75 44.42
N ARG A 187 22.32 22.95 43.92
CA ARG A 187 22.28 22.39 42.57
C ARG A 187 21.41 21.13 42.46
N GLY A 188 21.06 20.50 43.59
CA GLY A 188 20.37 19.21 43.60
C GLY A 188 21.24 18.04 43.13
N LEU A 189 20.65 16.87 43.01
CA LEU A 189 21.26 15.71 42.34
C LEU A 189 20.95 15.76 40.83
N PRO A 190 21.82 15.22 39.96
CA PRO A 190 21.48 14.99 38.56
C PRO A 190 20.15 14.23 38.44
N GLY A 191 19.33 14.60 37.45
CA GLY A 191 17.98 14.05 37.29
C GLY A 191 17.95 12.51 37.20
N VAL A 192 18.95 11.93 36.53
CA VAL A 192 19.14 10.47 36.42
C VAL A 192 19.37 9.79 37.76
N CYS A 193 19.88 10.51 38.77
CA CYS A 193 20.12 10.02 40.12
C CYS A 193 19.01 10.39 41.11
N ALA A 194 17.96 11.10 40.69
CA ALA A 194 16.85 11.47 41.58
C ALA A 194 15.97 10.26 41.97
N GLY A 195 16.02 9.17 41.21
CA GLY A 195 15.31 7.93 41.46
C GLY A 195 16.09 6.70 41.00
N GLU A 196 15.41 5.70 40.46
CA GLU A 196 16.06 4.57 39.80
C GLU A 196 16.63 5.02 38.44
N PRO A 197 17.94 4.89 38.20
CA PRO A 197 18.55 5.33 36.94
C PRO A 197 17.96 4.60 35.73
N LEU A 198 17.67 5.37 34.69
CA LEU A 198 17.17 4.89 33.38
C LEU A 198 15.87 4.07 33.42
N ARG A 199 15.07 4.19 34.47
CA ARG A 199 13.82 3.41 34.63
C ARG A 199 12.87 3.55 33.45
N ARG A 200 12.73 4.77 32.91
CA ARG A 200 11.79 5.06 31.80
C ARG A 200 12.27 4.45 30.49
N GLU A 201 13.57 4.42 30.26
CA GLU A 201 14.22 3.85 29.08
C GLU A 201 14.08 2.32 29.12
N VAL A 202 14.26 1.71 30.30
CA VAL A 202 14.03 0.28 30.52
C VAL A 202 12.56 -0.10 30.25
N GLU A 203 11.60 0.64 30.83
CA GLU A 203 10.17 0.43 30.58
C GLU A 203 9.79 0.61 29.10
N GLN A 204 10.54 1.42 28.32
CA GLN A 204 10.32 1.57 26.89
C GLN A 204 10.81 0.35 26.10
N ILE A 205 11.96 -0.22 26.47
CA ILE A 205 12.48 -1.46 25.88
C ILE A 205 11.56 -2.63 26.18
N GLU A 206 11.11 -2.80 27.42
CA GLU A 206 10.20 -3.90 27.79
C GLU A 206 8.88 -3.84 27.02
N ARG A 207 8.31 -2.64 26.85
CA ARG A 207 7.12 -2.43 26.01
C ARG A 207 7.38 -2.66 24.53
N PHE A 208 8.60 -2.41 24.05
CA PHE A 208 8.98 -2.74 22.69
C PHE A 208 9.08 -4.26 22.50
N GLU A 209 9.78 -4.97 23.39
CA GLU A 209 9.91 -6.44 23.37
C GLU A 209 8.54 -7.11 23.40
N ALA A 210 7.65 -6.68 24.31
CA ALA A 210 6.29 -7.22 24.37
C ALA A 210 5.48 -6.99 23.08
N ARG A 211 5.72 -5.89 22.36
CA ARG A 211 5.06 -5.63 21.06
C ARG A 211 5.65 -6.48 19.94
N ILE A 212 6.96 -6.75 19.97
CA ILE A 212 7.62 -7.65 19.00
C ILE A 212 7.14 -9.09 19.22
N ASP A 213 7.13 -9.55 20.48
CA ASP A 213 6.72 -10.93 20.83
C ASP A 213 5.24 -11.20 20.53
N GLY A 214 4.40 -10.17 20.68
CA GLY A 214 2.97 -10.24 20.35
C GLY A 214 2.63 -9.86 18.91
N PHE A 215 3.61 -9.62 18.04
CA PHE A 215 3.35 -9.22 16.67
C PHE A 215 2.99 -10.44 15.79
N GLU A 216 1.78 -10.41 15.25
CA GLU A 216 1.33 -11.41 14.29
C GLU A 216 1.47 -10.87 12.87
N LEU A 217 2.10 -11.67 12.00
CA LEU A 217 2.20 -11.35 10.59
C LEU A 217 0.82 -11.44 9.94
N PRO A 218 0.46 -10.49 9.06
CA PRO A 218 -0.82 -10.55 8.35
C PRO A 218 -0.89 -11.75 7.41
N GLU A 219 -2.09 -12.26 7.18
CA GLU A 219 -2.36 -13.29 6.19
C GLU A 219 -2.57 -12.66 4.80
N PRO A 220 -2.33 -13.41 3.70
CA PRO A 220 -2.62 -12.94 2.36
C PRO A 220 -4.09 -12.52 2.21
N GLY A 221 -4.33 -11.29 1.74
CA GLY A 221 -5.68 -10.72 1.58
C GLY A 221 -6.23 -9.99 2.82
N ASP A 222 -5.49 -9.94 3.94
CA ASP A 222 -5.88 -9.12 5.07
C ASP A 222 -5.90 -7.63 4.72
N ARG A 223 -6.97 -6.94 5.15
CA ARG A 223 -7.14 -5.49 4.96
C ARG A 223 -6.56 -4.66 6.10
N ILE A 224 -5.89 -5.29 7.05
CA ILE A 224 -5.36 -4.64 8.24
C ILE A 224 -3.98 -4.07 7.92
N PHE A 225 -3.82 -2.76 8.14
CA PHE A 225 -2.52 -2.10 8.08
C PHE A 225 -1.69 -2.51 9.31
N SER A 226 -1.04 -3.66 9.23
CA SER A 226 -0.03 -4.07 10.21
C SER A 226 1.31 -3.44 9.83
N SER A 227 1.97 -2.80 10.79
CA SER A 227 3.32 -2.27 10.62
C SER A 227 4.20 -2.79 11.74
N VAL A 228 5.44 -3.16 11.41
CA VAL A 228 6.39 -3.66 12.39
C VAL A 228 6.58 -2.61 13.50
N PRO A 229 6.53 -3.01 14.79
CA PRO A 229 6.71 -2.08 15.88
C PRO A 229 8.03 -1.31 15.74
N PRO A 230 8.01 0.03 15.77
CA PRO A 230 9.24 0.80 15.65
C PRO A 230 10.06 0.74 16.93
N LEU A 231 11.38 0.80 16.77
CA LEU A 231 12.33 0.91 17.89
C LEU A 231 11.98 2.08 18.81
N PRO A 232 12.18 1.93 20.13
CA PRO A 232 11.99 3.03 21.06
C PRO A 232 13.05 4.11 20.82
N ARG A 233 12.67 5.38 20.99
CA ARG A 233 13.55 6.53 20.79
C ARG A 233 14.43 6.75 22.01
N ILE A 234 15.42 5.90 22.20
CA ILE A 234 16.40 6.00 23.27
C ILE A 234 17.73 6.43 22.66
N ASN A 235 18.30 7.51 23.19
CA ASN A 235 19.58 8.04 22.73
C ASN A 235 20.69 7.67 23.70
N LEU A 236 21.54 6.72 23.31
CA LEU A 236 22.66 6.27 24.15
C LEU A 236 23.71 7.36 24.36
N ASP A 237 23.93 8.26 23.39
CA ASP A 237 24.88 9.36 23.53
C ASP A 237 24.43 10.38 24.58
N GLU A 238 23.12 10.62 24.68
CA GLU A 238 22.55 11.48 25.71
C GLU A 238 22.76 10.86 27.11
N ILE A 239 22.61 9.54 27.21
CA ILE A 239 22.87 8.79 28.46
C ILE A 239 24.36 8.84 28.81
N ASP A 240 25.26 8.74 27.83
CA ASP A 240 26.70 8.89 28.05
C ASP A 240 27.04 10.30 28.56
N GLY A 241 26.34 11.33 28.08
CA GLY A 241 26.41 12.69 28.64
C GLY A 241 25.92 12.77 30.10
N GLN A 242 24.86 12.03 30.46
CA GLN A 242 24.38 11.95 31.84
C GLN A 242 25.39 11.24 32.75
N ILE A 243 26.07 10.20 32.27
CA ILE A 243 27.17 9.54 33.01
C ILE A 243 28.26 10.56 33.36
N ALA A 244 28.76 11.29 32.36
CA ALA A 244 29.79 12.31 32.57
C ALA A 244 29.35 13.39 33.57
N GLN A 245 28.07 13.79 33.53
CA GLN A 245 27.51 14.74 34.49
C GLN A 245 27.55 14.19 35.92
N VAL A 246 27.16 12.93 36.12
CA VAL A 246 27.18 12.28 37.45
C VAL A 246 28.60 12.18 37.98
N GLU A 247 29.56 11.81 37.14
CA GLU A 247 30.97 11.72 37.51
C GLU A 247 31.54 13.09 37.94
N ALA A 248 31.25 14.14 37.16
CA ALA A 248 31.69 15.50 37.48
C ALA A 248 31.12 15.98 38.83
N VAL A 249 29.83 15.78 39.06
CA VAL A 249 29.20 16.15 40.34
C VAL A 249 29.76 15.30 41.48
N THR A 250 30.04 14.01 41.25
CA THR A 250 30.67 13.14 42.26
C THR A 250 32.06 13.67 42.65
N ALA A 251 32.85 14.16 41.69
CA ALA A 251 34.14 14.78 41.95
C ALA A 251 34.00 16.06 42.81
N ASP A 252 33.01 16.93 42.51
CA ASP A 252 32.73 18.13 43.30
C ASP A 252 32.44 17.79 44.78
N TYR A 253 31.63 16.76 45.04
CA TYR A 253 31.32 16.33 46.41
C TYR A 253 32.54 15.74 47.13
N ARG A 254 33.38 14.96 46.44
CA ARG A 254 34.64 14.43 47.01
C ARG A 254 35.60 15.56 47.36
N ALA A 255 35.74 16.55 46.49
CA ALA A 255 36.59 17.72 46.74
C ALA A 255 36.09 18.51 47.96
N ALA A 256 34.78 18.78 48.04
CA ALA A 256 34.18 19.46 49.18
C ALA A 256 34.39 18.71 50.50
N LEU A 257 34.29 17.38 50.51
CA LEU A 257 34.56 16.57 51.70
C LEU A 257 36.04 16.61 52.12
N ALA A 258 36.97 16.70 51.17
CA ALA A 258 38.40 16.80 51.46
C ALA A 258 38.83 18.18 52.02
N GLU A 259 38.02 19.21 51.80
CA GLU A 259 38.26 20.57 52.30
C GLU A 259 37.71 20.83 53.72
N ASN A 260 36.90 19.91 54.26
CA ASN A 260 36.36 19.98 55.63
C ASN A 260 37.07 19.01 56.58
#